data_AF-A0A7S3ZS37-F1
#
_entry.id   AF-A0A7S3ZS37-F1
#
_cell.length_a   1.000
_cell.length_b   1.000
_cell.length_c   1.000
_cell.angle_alpha   90.00
_cell.angle_beta   90.00
_cell.angle_gamma   90.00
#
_symmetry.space_group_name_H-M   'P 1'
#
loop_
_entity.id
_entity.type
_entity.pdbx_description
1 polymer ?
#
loop_
_entity_poly.entity_id
_entity_poly.type
_entity_poly.pdbx_seq_one_letter_code
_entity_poly.pdbx_strand_id
1 'polypeptide(L)'
;MAPLFSLSLMFTSVAALLAPRAAIRSTRLMAEPPIGDLADRLLSAKEKSGKTFDQIADELGFTNTYTTQLLLGQAQLKPETLPKLKKAVPGISAADLETISKAPFRGWDPEILKEPNVYRTYEAITHYGNAIKLLINEKFGDGIMSAIDFYMTVGGTVGKMGEKRVVITFNGKFLPFIEQVAADNSAASPEIAE
;
A
#
# COMPACT_ATOMS: atom_id res chain seq x y z
N MET A 1 40.78 -44.61 43.47
CA MET A 1 39.71 -45.54 43.05
C MET A 1 39.11 -45.03 41.75
N ALA A 2 39.26 -45.77 40.67
CA ALA A 2 38.44 -45.71 39.46
C ALA A 2 37.95 -47.16 39.20
N PRO A 3 36.84 -47.35 38.48
CA PRO A 3 36.99 -47.46 37.04
C PRO A 3 35.88 -46.78 36.22
N LEU A 4 36.25 -46.52 34.96
CA LEU A 4 35.40 -46.10 33.86
C LEU A 4 34.36 -47.17 33.52
N PHE A 5 33.16 -46.73 33.11
CA PHE A 5 32.26 -47.54 32.30
C PHE A 5 31.84 -46.79 31.03
N SER A 6 32.07 -47.47 29.91
CA SER A 6 31.74 -47.16 28.54
C SER A 6 30.30 -47.63 28.23
N LEU A 7 29.54 -46.88 27.41
CA LEU A 7 28.47 -47.42 26.56
C LEU A 7 28.06 -46.35 25.54
N SER A 8 28.53 -46.42 24.30
CA SER A 8 28.01 -47.18 23.15
C SER A 8 26.88 -46.46 22.40
N LEU A 9 27.24 -46.13 21.15
CA LEU A 9 26.40 -45.68 20.05
C LEU A 9 25.25 -46.70 19.82
N MET A 10 24.00 -46.24 19.85
CA MET A 10 22.89 -47.00 19.26
C MET A 10 22.25 -46.18 18.14
N PHE A 11 22.57 -46.62 16.92
CA PHE A 11 21.75 -46.42 15.74
C PHE A 11 20.37 -47.04 15.99
N THR A 12 19.32 -46.23 15.97
CA THR A 12 17.98 -46.70 15.64
C THR A 12 17.47 -45.92 14.45
N SER A 13 17.57 -46.60 13.30
CA SER A 13 16.87 -46.29 12.07
C SER A 13 15.37 -46.25 12.37
N VAL A 14 14.77 -45.07 12.20
CA VAL A 14 13.32 -44.93 12.10
C VAL A 14 13.03 -44.54 10.66
N ALA A 15 12.98 -45.56 9.81
CA ALA A 15 12.26 -45.48 8.55
C ALA A 15 10.76 -45.34 8.89
N ALA A 16 10.30 -44.12 9.06
CA ALA A 16 8.88 -43.81 9.20
C ALA A 16 8.45 -42.84 8.09
N LEU A 17 7.53 -43.37 7.28
CA LEU A 17 6.59 -42.64 6.43
C LEU A 17 7.18 -41.83 5.26
N LEU A 18 7.34 -42.54 4.14
CA LEU A 18 6.94 -42.01 2.84
C LEU A 18 5.46 -41.62 2.87
N ALA A 19 5.15 -40.43 3.37
CA ALA A 19 3.95 -39.72 2.97
C ALA A 19 4.24 -39.09 1.60
N PRO A 20 3.34 -39.19 0.60
CA PRO A 20 3.47 -38.35 -0.58
C PRO A 20 3.47 -36.91 -0.09
N ARG A 21 4.55 -36.16 -0.35
CA ARG A 21 4.53 -34.70 -0.21
C ARG A 21 3.38 -34.22 -1.07
N ALA A 22 2.23 -34.00 -0.44
CA ALA A 22 1.14 -33.26 -1.03
C ALA A 22 1.76 -32.04 -1.69
N ALA A 23 1.48 -31.85 -2.97
CA ALA A 23 1.98 -30.72 -3.74
C ALA A 23 1.87 -29.49 -2.83
N ILE A 24 3.02 -28.93 -2.46
CA ILE A 24 3.07 -27.63 -1.80
C ILE A 24 2.39 -26.74 -2.83
N ARG A 25 1.10 -26.48 -2.59
CA ARG A 25 0.27 -25.60 -3.37
C ARG A 25 1.06 -24.32 -3.35
N SER A 26 1.72 -24.01 -4.46
CA SER A 26 2.65 -22.89 -4.62
C SER A 26 2.09 -21.77 -3.77
N THR A 27 2.75 -21.50 -2.64
CA THR A 27 2.44 -20.38 -1.77
C THR A 27 2.75 -19.20 -2.66
N ARG A 28 1.74 -18.76 -3.39
CA ARG A 28 1.79 -17.63 -4.31
C ARG A 28 2.25 -16.49 -3.43
N LEU A 29 3.53 -16.14 -3.50
CA LEU A 29 4.13 -15.11 -2.66
C LEU A 29 3.23 -13.89 -2.77
N MET A 30 2.53 -13.58 -1.68
CA MET A 30 1.72 -12.38 -1.60
C MET A 30 2.75 -11.25 -1.44
N ALA A 31 2.90 -10.48 -2.51
CA ALA A 31 3.85 -9.38 -2.69
C ALA A 31 5.31 -9.83 -2.93
N GLU A 32 5.67 -10.07 -4.19
CA GLU A 32 7.07 -10.01 -4.63
C GLU A 32 7.58 -8.56 -4.50
N PRO A 33 8.89 -8.35 -4.26
CA PRO A 33 9.54 -7.02 -4.29
C PRO A 33 9.26 -6.31 -5.64
N PRO A 34 9.52 -4.98 -5.74
CA PRO A 34 9.09 -4.15 -6.88
C PRO A 34 9.27 -4.87 -8.21
N ILE A 35 8.15 -5.05 -8.93
CA ILE A 35 8.08 -5.88 -10.12
C ILE A 35 8.74 -5.13 -11.28
N GLY A 36 10.07 -5.22 -11.37
CA GLY A 36 10.88 -4.71 -12.48
C GLY A 36 10.38 -3.36 -13.04
N ASP A 37 10.13 -3.35 -14.34
CA ASP A 37 9.66 -2.23 -15.17
C ASP A 37 8.11 -2.15 -15.29
N LEU A 38 7.33 -2.71 -14.35
CA LEU A 38 5.86 -2.72 -14.43
C LEU A 38 5.28 -1.31 -14.55
N ALA A 39 5.73 -0.38 -13.71
CA ALA A 39 5.28 1.00 -13.77
C ALA A 39 5.60 1.63 -15.13
N ASP A 40 6.78 1.37 -15.69
CA ASP A 40 7.18 1.89 -17.00
C ASP A 40 6.27 1.36 -18.12
N ARG A 41 5.94 0.07 -18.10
CA ARG A 41 5.01 -0.53 -19.07
C ARG A 41 3.60 0.06 -18.96
N LEU A 42 3.09 0.23 -17.75
CA LEU A 42 1.76 0.81 -17.48
C LEU A 42 1.70 2.29 -17.91
N LEU A 43 2.72 3.06 -17.57
CA LEU A 43 2.84 4.47 -17.96
C LEU A 43 2.99 4.60 -19.48
N SER A 44 3.79 3.74 -20.13
CA SER A 44 3.90 3.70 -21.60
C SER A 44 2.56 3.37 -22.26
N ALA A 45 1.79 2.42 -21.72
CA ALA A 45 0.45 2.12 -22.22
C ALA A 45 -0.51 3.31 -22.06
N LYS A 46 -0.44 4.01 -20.91
CA LYS A 46 -1.19 5.26 -20.68
C LYS A 46 -0.79 6.35 -21.66
N GLU A 47 0.50 6.55 -21.93
CA GLU A 47 0.97 7.52 -22.93
C GLU A 47 0.43 7.19 -24.33
N LYS A 48 0.53 5.93 -24.76
CA LYS A 48 0.00 5.46 -26.06
C LYS A 48 -1.51 5.60 -26.19
N SER A 49 -2.25 5.62 -25.09
CA SER A 49 -3.69 5.87 -25.10
C SER A 49 -4.06 7.32 -25.46
N GLY A 50 -3.10 8.26 -25.37
CA GLY A 50 -3.32 9.69 -25.59
C GLY A 50 -4.13 10.39 -24.48
N LYS A 51 -4.49 9.69 -23.41
CA LYS A 51 -5.30 10.23 -22.31
C LYS A 51 -4.45 10.78 -21.17
N THR A 52 -4.96 11.81 -20.51
CA THR A 52 -4.46 12.34 -19.25
C THR A 52 -4.84 11.42 -18.08
N PHE A 53 -4.20 11.58 -16.92
CA PHE A 53 -4.60 10.85 -15.71
C PHE A 53 -6.03 11.20 -15.28
N ASP A 54 -6.44 12.47 -15.41
CA ASP A 54 -7.79 12.92 -15.05
C ASP A 54 -8.85 12.24 -15.93
N GLN A 55 -8.66 12.20 -17.25
CA GLN A 55 -9.58 11.50 -18.16
C GLN A 55 -9.72 10.01 -17.84
N ILE A 56 -8.61 9.34 -17.50
CA ILE A 56 -8.66 7.94 -17.09
C ILE A 56 -9.39 7.82 -15.74
N ALA A 57 -9.11 8.71 -14.80
CA ALA A 57 -9.74 8.71 -13.49
C ALA A 57 -11.26 8.88 -13.57
N ASP A 58 -11.74 9.79 -14.43
CA ASP A 58 -13.15 10.03 -14.71
C ASP A 58 -13.83 8.78 -15.31
N GLU A 59 -13.18 8.12 -16.28
CA GLU A 59 -13.70 6.87 -16.87
C GLU A 59 -13.79 5.73 -15.86
N LEU A 60 -12.85 5.66 -14.91
CA LEU A 60 -12.81 4.65 -13.86
C LEU A 60 -13.79 4.94 -12.71
N GLY A 61 -14.01 6.22 -12.41
CA GLY A 61 -14.69 6.69 -11.20
C GLY A 61 -13.75 6.75 -9.98
N PHE A 62 -12.49 7.09 -10.19
CA PHE A 62 -11.46 7.21 -9.14
C PHE A 62 -10.97 8.65 -9.00
N THR A 63 -10.23 8.95 -7.93
CA THR A 63 -9.44 10.19 -7.91
C THR A 63 -8.28 10.07 -8.90
N ASN A 64 -7.78 11.23 -9.37
CA ASN A 64 -6.62 11.24 -10.26
C ASN A 64 -5.38 10.63 -9.60
N THR A 65 -5.16 10.87 -8.31
CA THR A 65 -4.00 10.31 -7.61
C THR A 65 -4.12 8.80 -7.39
N TYR A 66 -5.31 8.27 -7.09
CA TYR A 66 -5.51 6.82 -7.00
C TYR A 66 -5.29 6.13 -8.35
N THR A 67 -5.76 6.76 -9.44
CA THR A 67 -5.51 6.30 -10.81
C THR A 67 -4.02 6.30 -11.14
N THR A 68 -3.29 7.35 -10.76
CA THR A 68 -1.83 7.41 -10.93
C THR A 68 -1.13 6.32 -10.09
N GLN A 69 -1.51 6.12 -8.83
CA GLN A 69 -0.96 5.06 -7.97
C GLN A 69 -1.22 3.66 -8.55
N LEU A 70 -2.38 3.44 -9.17
CA LEU A 70 -2.70 2.20 -9.87
C LEU A 70 -1.74 1.95 -11.04
N LEU A 71 -1.47 2.99 -11.85
CA LEU A 71 -0.54 2.90 -12.98
C LEU A 71 0.94 2.88 -12.55
N LEU A 72 1.25 3.27 -11.31
CA LEU A 72 2.55 3.07 -10.67
C LEU A 72 2.70 1.70 -9.99
N GLY A 73 1.67 0.84 -10.07
CA GLY A 73 1.68 -0.48 -9.43
C GLY A 73 1.58 -0.44 -7.89
N GLN A 74 1.12 0.68 -7.32
CA GLN A 74 1.01 0.92 -5.89
C GLN A 74 -0.42 0.79 -5.34
N ALA A 75 -1.40 0.62 -6.23
CA ALA A 75 -2.78 0.30 -5.88
C ALA A 75 -3.23 -1.01 -6.53
N GLN A 76 -4.20 -1.68 -5.91
CA GLN A 76 -4.76 -2.92 -6.43
C GLN A 76 -5.94 -2.61 -7.37
N LEU A 77 -5.91 -3.16 -8.57
CA LEU A 77 -7.07 -3.22 -9.46
C LEU A 77 -8.06 -4.25 -8.93
N LYS A 78 -9.33 -3.86 -8.83
CA LYS A 78 -10.40 -4.75 -8.39
C LYS A 78 -11.23 -5.26 -9.59
N PRO A 79 -11.86 -6.44 -9.50
CA PRO A 79 -12.58 -7.05 -10.62
C PRO A 79 -13.63 -6.14 -11.25
N GLU A 80 -14.32 -5.33 -10.45
CA GLU A 80 -15.39 -4.43 -10.89
C GLU A 80 -14.89 -3.29 -11.79
N THR A 81 -13.64 -2.87 -11.64
CA THR A 81 -13.05 -1.74 -12.39
C THR A 81 -12.12 -2.18 -13.51
N LEU A 82 -11.77 -3.46 -13.56
CA LEU A 82 -10.91 -4.03 -14.61
C LEU A 82 -11.43 -3.79 -16.03
N PRO A 83 -12.73 -4.03 -16.36
CA PRO A 83 -13.22 -3.79 -17.72
C PRO A 83 -13.10 -2.32 -18.14
N LYS A 84 -13.30 -1.39 -17.19
CA LYS A 84 -13.16 0.04 -17.43
C LYS A 84 -11.71 0.42 -17.70
N LEU A 85 -10.75 -0.08 -16.91
CA LEU A 85 -9.33 0.20 -17.14
C LEU A 85 -8.85 -0.34 -18.48
N LYS A 86 -9.25 -1.57 -18.83
CA LYS A 86 -8.90 -2.17 -20.12
C LYS A 86 -9.46 -1.36 -21.30
N LYS A 87 -10.65 -0.78 -21.17
CA LYS A 87 -11.22 0.12 -22.18
C LYS A 87 -10.51 1.48 -22.19
N ALA A 88 -10.20 2.03 -21.02
CA ALA A 88 -9.58 3.33 -20.87
C ALA A 88 -8.15 3.34 -21.43
N VAL A 89 -7.39 2.28 -21.18
CA VAL A 89 -5.98 2.12 -21.56
C VAL A 89 -5.79 0.74 -22.23
N PRO A 90 -6.18 0.59 -23.51
CA PRO A 90 -6.18 -0.70 -24.20
C PRO A 90 -4.78 -1.30 -24.44
N GLY A 91 -3.72 -0.50 -24.28
CA GLY A 91 -2.33 -0.94 -24.42
C GLY A 91 -1.78 -1.74 -23.24
N ILE A 92 -2.51 -1.86 -22.12
CA ILE A 92 -2.07 -2.66 -20.97
C ILE A 92 -2.23 -4.15 -21.30
N SER A 93 -1.15 -4.92 -21.13
CA SER A 93 -1.15 -6.36 -21.40
C SER A 93 -2.05 -7.12 -20.42
N ALA A 94 -2.54 -8.30 -20.82
CA ALA A 94 -3.30 -9.16 -19.92
C ALA A 94 -2.49 -9.61 -18.69
N ALA A 95 -1.18 -9.81 -18.86
CA ALA A 95 -0.27 -10.17 -17.78
C ALA A 95 -0.08 -9.02 -16.79
N ASP A 96 0.05 -7.78 -17.27
CA ASP A 96 0.15 -6.60 -16.40
C ASP A 96 -1.18 -6.35 -15.65
N LEU A 97 -2.34 -6.54 -16.31
CA LEU A 97 -3.65 -6.49 -15.66
C LEU A 97 -3.78 -7.54 -14.55
N GLU A 98 -3.34 -8.78 -14.78
CA GLU A 98 -3.32 -9.81 -13.74
C GLU A 98 -2.40 -9.41 -12.59
N THR A 99 -1.25 -8.80 -12.91
CA THR A 99 -0.25 -8.37 -11.93
C THR A 99 -0.80 -7.28 -11.02
N ILE A 100 -1.36 -6.19 -11.56
CA ILE A 100 -1.95 -5.11 -10.75
C ILE A 100 -3.24 -5.51 -10.04
N SER A 101 -3.84 -6.66 -10.39
CA SER A 101 -4.99 -7.22 -9.67
C SER A 101 -4.61 -7.90 -8.34
N LYS A 102 -3.30 -8.11 -8.09
CA LYS A 102 -2.78 -8.64 -6.81
C LYS A 102 -2.52 -7.49 -5.83
N ALA A 103 -2.48 -7.80 -4.54
CA ALA A 103 -2.08 -6.81 -3.54
C ALA A 103 -0.62 -6.37 -3.81
N PRO A 104 -0.35 -5.07 -3.98
CA PRO A 104 0.99 -4.59 -4.30
C PRO A 104 1.88 -4.55 -3.06
N PHE A 105 3.19 -4.69 -3.28
CA PHE A 105 4.19 -4.27 -2.30
C PHE A 105 4.29 -2.74 -2.35
N ARG A 106 3.60 -2.06 -1.42
CA ARG A 106 3.56 -0.59 -1.41
C ARG A 106 4.86 -0.01 -0.88
N GLY A 107 5.36 1.01 -1.54
CA GLY A 107 6.58 1.71 -1.15
C GLY A 107 6.86 2.90 -2.06
N TRP A 108 7.91 3.64 -1.72
CA TRP A 108 8.40 4.76 -2.52
C TRP A 108 9.92 4.78 -2.47
N ASP A 109 10.55 5.33 -3.50
CA ASP A 109 12.01 5.46 -3.57
C ASP A 109 12.47 6.68 -2.75
N PRO A 110 13.29 6.51 -1.69
CA PRO A 110 13.86 7.60 -0.91
C PRO A 110 14.45 8.76 -1.74
N GLU A 111 15.00 8.45 -2.91
CA GLU A 111 15.60 9.42 -3.82
C GLU A 111 14.58 10.43 -4.39
N ILE A 112 13.28 10.13 -4.36
CA ILE A 112 12.23 11.08 -4.78
C ILE A 112 12.26 12.37 -3.96
N LEU A 113 12.79 12.34 -2.73
CA LEU A 113 12.96 13.56 -1.91
C LEU A 113 14.03 14.51 -2.46
N LYS A 114 14.84 14.09 -3.43
CA LYS A 114 15.73 15.00 -4.18
C LYS A 114 14.98 15.76 -5.26
N GLU A 115 13.81 15.28 -5.67
CA GLU A 115 12.97 15.96 -6.66
C GLU A 115 12.30 17.18 -6.01
N PRO A 116 12.49 18.41 -6.55
CA PRO A 116 12.02 19.63 -5.91
C PRO A 116 10.51 19.69 -5.66
N ASN A 117 9.66 19.23 -6.58
CA ASN A 117 8.21 19.29 -6.41
C ASN A 117 7.72 18.42 -5.24
N VAL A 118 8.25 17.19 -5.12
CA VAL A 118 7.97 16.30 -3.99
C VAL A 118 8.54 16.85 -2.69
N TYR A 119 9.79 17.32 -2.70
CA TYR A 119 10.43 17.85 -1.49
C TYR A 119 9.67 19.05 -0.91
N ARG A 120 9.16 19.98 -1.74
CA ARG A 120 8.38 21.13 -1.25
C ARG A 120 7.06 20.71 -0.59
N THR A 121 6.43 19.66 -1.10
CA THR A 121 5.22 19.10 -0.49
C THR A 121 5.54 18.48 0.87
N TYR A 122 6.63 17.72 0.97
CA TYR A 122 7.13 17.15 2.23
C TYR A 122 7.51 18.25 3.25
N GLU A 123 8.23 19.28 2.79
CA GLU A 123 8.63 20.44 3.61
C GLU A 123 7.41 21.19 4.15
N ALA A 124 6.38 21.42 3.34
CA ALA A 124 5.16 22.07 3.79
C ALA A 124 4.46 21.26 4.91
N ILE A 125 4.28 19.95 4.72
CA ILE A 125 3.62 19.09 5.72
C ILE A 125 4.43 19.06 7.02
N THR A 126 5.75 18.92 6.93
CA THR A 126 6.63 18.84 8.11
C THR A 126 6.73 20.17 8.84
N HIS A 127 6.86 21.29 8.12
CA HIS A 127 6.90 22.64 8.70
C HIS A 127 5.60 22.97 9.47
N TYR A 128 4.44 22.62 8.92
CA TYR A 128 3.14 22.86 9.58
C TYR A 128 2.72 21.72 10.53
N GLY A 129 3.55 20.69 10.75
CA GLY A 129 3.16 19.47 11.46
C GLY A 129 2.55 19.70 12.85
N ASN A 130 3.17 20.56 13.65
CA ASN A 130 2.64 20.91 14.98
C ASN A 130 1.29 21.62 14.90
N ALA A 131 1.13 22.56 13.96
CA ALA A 131 -0.13 23.28 13.78
C ALA A 131 -1.24 22.32 13.30
N ILE A 132 -0.94 21.45 12.33
CA ILE A 132 -1.87 20.42 11.85
C ILE A 132 -2.31 19.52 13.00
N LYS A 133 -1.37 19.01 13.81
CA LYS A 133 -1.68 18.18 14.97
C LYS A 133 -2.62 18.90 15.95
N LEU A 134 -2.27 20.12 16.37
CA LEU A 134 -3.08 20.87 17.33
C LEU A 134 -4.48 21.16 16.80
N LEU A 135 -4.61 21.52 15.52
CA LEU A 135 -5.91 21.78 14.89
C LEU A 135 -6.77 20.52 14.78
N ILE A 136 -6.17 19.35 14.48
CA ILE A 136 -6.90 18.08 14.49
C ILE A 136 -7.39 17.77 15.90
N ASN A 137 -6.51 17.89 16.90
CA ASN A 137 -6.86 17.64 18.29
C ASN A 137 -7.97 18.59 18.80
N GLU A 138 -7.91 19.88 18.47
CA GLU A 138 -8.92 20.86 18.85
C GLU A 138 -10.29 20.57 18.20
N LYS A 139 -10.31 20.16 16.94
CA LYS A 139 -11.56 19.97 16.17
C LYS A 139 -12.20 18.61 16.34
N PHE A 140 -11.40 17.55 16.53
CA PHE A 140 -11.86 16.16 16.49
C PHE A 140 -11.55 15.36 17.76
N GLY A 141 -10.69 15.88 18.64
CA GLY A 141 -10.22 15.19 19.84
C GLY A 141 -8.94 14.38 19.62
N ASP A 142 -8.61 13.51 20.56
CA ASP A 142 -7.37 12.71 20.50
C ASP A 142 -7.46 11.57 19.48
N GLY A 143 -6.59 11.59 18.46
CA GLY A 143 -6.64 10.65 17.35
C GLY A 143 -5.77 11.08 16.17
N ILE A 144 -5.99 10.42 15.04
CA ILE A 144 -5.22 10.64 13.79
C ILE A 144 -6.12 10.71 12.56
N MET A 145 -5.62 11.33 11.50
CA MET A 145 -6.18 11.20 10.15
C MET A 145 -5.63 9.91 9.50
N SER A 146 -6.52 9.00 9.08
CA SER A 146 -6.14 7.76 8.40
C SER A 146 -5.45 8.03 7.07
N ALA A 147 -4.46 7.20 6.73
CA ALA A 147 -3.85 7.11 5.40
C ALA A 147 -4.32 5.86 4.61
N ILE A 148 -5.34 5.15 5.11
CA ILE A 148 -5.92 3.95 4.48
C ILE A 148 -7.35 4.24 4.01
N ASP A 149 -8.21 4.65 4.93
CA ASP A 149 -9.52 5.24 4.60
C ASP A 149 -9.28 6.71 4.25
N PHE A 150 -8.74 6.90 3.05
CA PHE A 150 -8.10 8.13 2.63
C PHE A 150 -8.27 8.37 1.13
N TYR A 151 -8.58 9.61 0.80
CA TYR A 151 -8.69 10.10 -0.57
C TYR A 151 -7.76 11.29 -0.77
N MET A 152 -7.10 11.31 -1.92
CA MET A 152 -6.23 12.41 -2.34
C MET A 152 -6.58 12.87 -3.75
N THR A 153 -6.53 14.18 -3.98
CA THR A 153 -6.69 14.77 -5.31
C THR A 153 -5.70 15.91 -5.46
N VAL A 154 -5.10 16.00 -6.65
CA VAL A 154 -4.26 17.13 -7.04
C VAL A 154 -4.98 17.90 -8.13
N GLY A 155 -5.19 19.20 -7.92
CA GLY A 155 -5.85 20.07 -8.88
C GLY A 155 -5.16 21.44 -8.96
N GLY A 156 -5.81 22.36 -9.65
CA GLY A 156 -5.33 23.73 -9.79
C GLY A 156 -6.41 24.75 -9.40
N THR A 157 -5.96 25.94 -9.02
CA THR A 157 -6.81 27.13 -8.88
C THR A 157 -6.04 28.36 -9.38
N VAL A 158 -6.73 29.49 -9.51
CA VAL A 158 -6.13 30.76 -9.93
C VAL A 158 -6.09 31.69 -8.72
N GLY A 159 -4.91 32.20 -8.42
CA GLY A 159 -4.71 33.17 -7.35
C GLY A 159 -5.19 34.57 -7.73
N LYS A 160 -5.21 35.46 -6.74
CA LYS A 160 -5.75 36.81 -6.90
C LYS A 160 -5.01 37.62 -7.98
N MET A 161 -3.73 37.33 -8.22
CA MET A 161 -2.92 38.02 -9.22
C MET A 161 -2.91 37.30 -10.57
N GLY A 162 -3.80 36.32 -10.77
CA GLY A 162 -3.87 35.51 -11.97
C GLY A 162 -2.85 34.37 -12.02
N GLU A 163 -2.07 34.16 -10.95
CA GLU A 163 -1.07 33.10 -10.91
C GLU A 163 -1.72 31.72 -10.77
N LYS A 164 -1.18 30.72 -11.46
CA LYS A 164 -1.62 29.32 -11.28
C LYS A 164 -1.17 28.82 -9.91
N ARG A 165 -2.08 28.18 -9.18
CA ARG A 165 -1.83 27.57 -7.88
C ARG A 165 -2.16 26.09 -7.95
N VAL A 166 -1.35 25.27 -7.29
CA VAL A 166 -1.62 23.84 -7.12
C VAL A 166 -2.40 23.64 -5.83
N VAL A 167 -3.44 22.82 -5.88
CA VAL A 167 -4.25 22.43 -4.73
C VAL A 167 -4.09 20.94 -4.51
N ILE A 168 -3.61 20.56 -3.32
CA ILE A 168 -3.58 19.17 -2.88
C ILE A 168 -4.61 19.03 -1.77
N THR A 169 -5.56 18.12 -1.93
CA THR A 169 -6.59 17.83 -0.92
C THR A 169 -6.30 16.48 -0.29
N PHE A 170 -6.21 16.46 1.03
CA PHE A 170 -6.12 15.25 1.84
C PHE A 170 -7.44 15.07 2.59
N ASN A 171 -8.13 13.96 2.34
CA ASN A 171 -9.40 13.63 2.97
C ASN A 171 -9.28 12.24 3.60
N GLY A 172 -8.92 12.19 4.88
CA GLY A 172 -8.79 10.96 5.64
C GLY A 172 -9.82 10.85 6.75
N LYS A 173 -10.31 9.64 6.99
CA LYS A 173 -11.17 9.34 8.13
C LYS A 173 -10.42 9.62 9.44
N PHE A 174 -11.10 10.29 10.37
CA PHE A 174 -10.59 10.46 11.73
C PHE A 174 -10.71 9.14 12.52
N LEU A 175 -9.63 8.75 13.18
CA LEU A 175 -9.54 7.57 14.03
C LEU A 175 -9.21 8.02 15.45
N PRO A 176 -10.17 8.01 16.38
CA PRO A 176 -9.92 8.37 17.77
C PRO A 176 -9.03 7.30 18.42
N PHE A 177 -8.12 7.74 19.30
CA PHE A 177 -7.48 6.81 20.21
C PHE A 177 -8.50 6.36 21.27
N ILE A 178 -8.47 5.07 21.60
CA ILE A 178 -9.35 4.51 22.62
C ILE A 178 -8.58 4.36 23.93
N GLU A 179 -9.30 4.52 25.04
CA GLU A 179 -8.82 3.99 26.32
C GLU A 179 -8.93 2.46 26.26
N GLN A 180 -7.85 1.76 26.60
CA GLN A 180 -7.79 0.30 26.53
C GLN A 180 -8.48 -0.32 27.75
N VAL A 181 -9.79 -0.13 27.84
CA VAL A 181 -10.64 -0.72 28.89
C VAL A 181 -10.71 -2.22 28.63
N ALA A 182 -10.13 -3.02 29.54
CA ALA A 182 -10.03 -4.47 29.37
C ALA A 182 -11.39 -5.16 29.17
N ALA A 183 -12.46 -4.62 29.76
CA ALA A 183 -13.83 -5.13 29.60
C ALA A 183 -14.39 -4.95 28.18
N ASP A 184 -13.88 -3.96 27.42
CA ASP A 184 -14.29 -3.68 26.04
C ASP A 184 -13.43 -4.41 25.01
N ASN A 185 -12.39 -5.12 25.46
CA ASN A 185 -11.57 -5.95 24.58
C ASN A 185 -12.37 -7.17 24.11
N SER A 186 -12.80 -7.17 22.85
CA SER A 186 -13.58 -8.24 22.25
C SER A 186 -12.77 -9.51 21.94
N ALA A 187 -11.47 -9.51 22.20
CA ALA A 187 -10.59 -10.68 22.07
C ALA A 187 -10.09 -11.13 23.44
N ALA A 188 -9.87 -12.44 23.58
CA ALA A 188 -9.24 -12.97 24.79
C ALA A 188 -7.85 -12.35 24.99
N SER A 189 -7.51 -12.00 26.23
CA SER A 189 -6.16 -11.58 26.56
C SER A 189 -5.17 -12.71 26.21
N PRO A 190 -4.04 -12.41 25.54
CA PRO A 190 -3.00 -13.40 25.29
C PRO A 190 -2.23 -13.77 26.56
N GLU A 191 -2.47 -13.07 27.68
CA GLU A 191 -1.88 -13.40 28.98
C GLU A 191 -2.52 -14.69 29.52
N ILE A 192 -1.66 -15.70 29.75
CA ILE A 192 -2.07 -16.95 30.38
C ILE A 192 -2.40 -16.62 31.84
N ALA A 193 -3.63 -16.88 32.26
CA ALA A 193 -3.98 -16.81 33.67
C ALA A 193 -3.16 -17.88 34.43
N GLU A 194 -2.31 -17.44 35.35
CA GLU A 194 -1.67 -18.32 36.34
C GLU A 194 -2.70 -18.93 37.30
#